data_AF-A0A817GNK4-F1
#
_entry.id   AF-A0A817GNK4-F1
#
_cell.length_a   1.000
_cell.length_b   1.000
_cell.length_c   1.000
_cell.angle_alpha   90.00
_cell.angle_beta   90.00
_cell.angle_gamma   90.00
#
_symmetry.space_group_name_H-M   'P 1'
#
loop_
_entity.id
_entity.type
_entity.pdbx_description
1 polymer ?
#
loop_
_entity_poly.entity_id
_entity_poly.type
_entity_poly.pdbx_seq_one_letter_code
_entity_poly.pdbx_strand_id
1 'polypeptide(L)'
;MLTADESTLIDKEYVLDDNLFEPVYVLRPIDPERREEWRILEKDLTTILRRASDICLENNKITQSERNQFHISVTAMEIVRALENNAIDPQRMVAFFREIEDIDKLDVKLKSKLIDTDDETEILLNQIKLNIRENLPLDNQFNHQVNWKDVSDRADYLTKFQTDFYDVIKRQIDYYMTKVQAKHVLYDEILEHAIQCRTLNEHFFSRDEILEKVRAFVLSDVSQPCMIFGKSGSGKSSIMAQITIKVLEWFRNPSSVSIIIRFLGVTPLSSDIRRPLMSIIQQICILYHLAPLSPVQDSTTTEELKTILQNLFMQIPISEQLILLFDSID
;
A
#
# COMPACT_ATOMS: atom_id res chain seq x y z
N MET A 1 -10.46 11.76 -37.89
CA MET A 1 -9.03 12.10 -37.80
C MET A 1 -8.90 13.49 -37.20
N LEU A 2 -7.81 13.76 -36.46
CA LEU A 2 -7.48 15.12 -36.01
C LEU A 2 -7.10 16.00 -37.22
N THR A 3 -7.24 17.32 -37.09
CA THR A 3 -6.75 18.27 -38.10
C THR A 3 -5.24 18.41 -38.01
N ALA A 4 -4.60 18.91 -39.07
CA ALA A 4 -3.16 19.13 -39.08
C ALA A 4 -2.70 20.11 -37.98
N ASP A 5 -3.51 21.15 -37.72
CA ASP A 5 -3.22 22.15 -36.70
C ASP A 5 -3.28 21.56 -35.28
N GLU A 6 -4.25 20.69 -35.01
CA GLU A 6 -4.40 20.02 -33.71
C GLU A 6 -3.28 19.01 -33.46
N SER A 7 -2.90 18.22 -34.47
CA SER A 7 -1.75 17.32 -34.37
C SER A 7 -0.46 18.10 -34.08
N THR A 8 -0.27 19.22 -34.79
CA THR A 8 0.88 20.11 -34.56
C THR A 8 0.89 20.68 -33.13
N LEU A 9 -0.29 21.00 -32.59
CA LEU A 9 -0.42 21.49 -31.21
C LEU A 9 -0.04 20.41 -30.19
N ILE A 10 -0.54 19.18 -30.34
CA ILE A 10 -0.17 18.06 -29.44
C ILE A 10 1.34 17.80 -29.50
N ASP A 11 1.91 17.69 -30.70
CA ASP A 11 3.35 17.42 -30.89
C ASP A 11 4.25 18.52 -30.32
N LYS A 12 3.72 19.76 -30.27
CA LYS A 12 4.40 20.89 -29.66
C LYS A 12 4.38 20.83 -28.14
N GLU A 13 3.27 20.46 -27.53
CA GLU A 13 3.08 20.54 -26.07
C GLU A 13 3.43 19.23 -25.34
N TYR A 14 3.39 18.08 -26.03
CA TYR A 14 3.83 16.79 -25.50
C TYR A 14 5.20 16.40 -26.05
N VAL A 15 5.98 15.65 -25.27
CA VAL A 15 7.28 15.11 -25.66
C VAL A 15 7.36 13.65 -25.27
N LEU A 16 8.01 12.83 -26.10
CA LEU A 16 8.26 11.44 -25.77
C LEU A 16 9.30 11.35 -24.65
N ASP A 17 8.93 10.70 -23.55
CA ASP A 17 9.84 10.25 -22.51
C ASP A 17 10.16 8.77 -22.75
N ASP A 18 11.37 8.50 -23.22
CA ASP A 18 11.91 7.17 -23.51
C ASP A 18 12.71 6.58 -22.34
N ASN A 19 12.74 7.25 -21.17
CA ASN A 19 13.43 6.76 -19.97
C ASN A 19 12.62 5.72 -19.18
N LEU A 20 11.35 5.51 -19.54
CA LEU A 20 10.47 4.52 -18.93
C LEU A 20 10.53 3.18 -19.70
N PHE A 21 10.24 2.08 -19.00
CA PHE A 21 10.21 0.73 -19.60
C PHE A 21 9.26 0.64 -20.81
N GLU A 22 8.14 1.38 -20.74
CA GLU A 22 7.28 1.67 -21.89
C GLU A 22 7.33 3.19 -22.15
N PRO A 23 7.79 3.64 -23.33
CA PRO A 23 7.85 5.07 -23.66
C PRO A 23 6.48 5.72 -23.62
N VAL A 24 6.38 6.90 -23.01
CA VAL A 24 5.12 7.64 -22.87
C VAL A 24 5.28 9.10 -23.30
N TYR A 25 4.21 9.70 -23.78
CA TYR A 25 4.20 11.14 -24.07
C TYR A 25 3.82 11.92 -22.81
N VAL A 26 4.68 12.84 -22.40
CA VAL A 26 4.48 13.69 -21.22
C VAL A 26 4.29 15.15 -21.64
N LEU A 27 3.42 15.85 -20.92
CA LEU A 27 3.23 17.27 -21.12
C LEU A 27 4.50 18.04 -20.74
N ARG A 28 4.92 18.98 -21.58
CA ARG A 28 6.09 19.82 -21.30
C ARG A 28 5.87 20.69 -20.06
N PRO A 29 6.94 21.06 -19.32
CA PRO A 29 6.82 21.94 -18.17
C PRO A 29 6.12 23.26 -18.51
N ILE A 30 5.09 23.59 -17.74
CA ILE A 30 4.31 24.82 -17.91
C ILE A 30 5.08 25.99 -17.31
N ASP A 31 5.29 27.04 -18.10
CA ASP A 31 5.89 28.29 -17.64
C ASP A 31 4.92 29.04 -16.70
N PRO A 32 5.27 29.24 -15.41
CA PRO A 32 4.42 29.92 -14.45
C PRO A 32 4.07 31.37 -14.83
N GLU A 33 4.87 32.00 -15.69
CA GLU A 33 4.65 33.38 -16.15
C GLU A 33 3.52 33.47 -17.20
N ARG A 34 3.12 32.34 -17.79
CA ARG A 34 2.13 32.26 -18.90
C ARG A 34 0.79 31.67 -18.48
N ARG A 35 0.36 31.84 -17.22
CA ARG A 35 -0.87 31.20 -16.69
C ARG A 35 -2.12 31.42 -17.52
N GLU A 36 -2.32 32.62 -18.06
CA GLU A 36 -3.54 32.93 -18.80
C GLU A 36 -3.53 32.31 -20.20
N GLU A 37 -2.36 32.29 -20.87
CA GLU A 37 -2.17 31.52 -22.11
C GLU A 37 -2.36 30.02 -21.87
N TRP A 38 -1.84 29.52 -20.74
CA TRP A 38 -2.00 28.12 -20.35
C TRP A 38 -3.46 27.74 -20.17
N ARG A 39 -4.30 28.58 -19.56
CA ARG A 39 -5.73 28.27 -19.40
C ARG A 39 -6.46 28.10 -20.74
N ILE A 40 -6.12 28.92 -21.72
CA ILE A 40 -6.69 28.81 -23.07
C ILE A 40 -6.18 27.52 -23.71
N LEU A 41 -4.87 27.28 -23.65
CA LEU A 41 -4.22 26.09 -24.20
C LEU A 41 -4.74 24.79 -23.56
N GLU A 42 -4.93 24.76 -22.24
CA GLU A 42 -5.47 23.63 -21.50
C GLU A 42 -6.87 23.26 -21.99
N LYS A 43 -7.73 24.25 -22.24
CA LYS A 43 -9.06 24.04 -22.78
C LYS A 43 -9.02 23.46 -24.19
N ASP A 44 -8.13 23.97 -25.03
CA ASP A 44 -7.94 23.49 -26.40
C ASP A 44 -7.41 22.05 -26.39
N LEU A 45 -6.34 21.78 -25.63
CA LEU A 45 -5.75 20.45 -25.47
C LEU A 45 -6.77 19.45 -24.93
N THR A 46 -7.56 19.82 -23.91
CA THR A 46 -8.60 18.95 -23.34
C THR A 46 -9.65 18.60 -24.40
N THR A 47 -10.10 19.58 -25.18
CA THR A 47 -11.08 19.36 -26.25
C THR A 47 -10.54 18.43 -27.32
N ILE A 48 -9.29 18.66 -27.74
CA ILE A 48 -8.61 17.84 -28.74
C ILE A 48 -8.43 16.41 -28.24
N LEU A 49 -7.95 16.21 -27.00
CA LEU A 49 -7.69 14.89 -26.43
C LEU A 49 -8.98 14.10 -26.19
N ARG A 50 -10.08 14.75 -25.76
CA ARG A 50 -11.40 14.11 -25.68
C ARG A 50 -11.88 13.60 -27.03
N ARG A 51 -11.72 14.40 -28.08
CA ARG A 51 -12.10 13.99 -29.44
C ARG A 51 -11.16 12.94 -30.01
N ALA A 52 -9.87 13.02 -29.71
CA ALA A 52 -8.89 12.03 -30.10
C ALA A 52 -9.20 10.67 -29.47
N SER A 53 -9.59 10.64 -28.19
CA SER A 53 -9.97 9.41 -27.49
C SER A 53 -11.22 8.78 -28.10
N ASP A 54 -12.22 9.58 -28.50
CA ASP A 54 -13.40 9.09 -29.24
C ASP A 54 -13.00 8.43 -30.57
N ILE A 55 -12.17 9.10 -31.37
CA ILE A 55 -11.67 8.57 -32.64
C ILE A 55 -10.86 7.28 -32.41
N CYS A 56 -10.01 7.24 -31.40
CA CYS A 56 -9.23 6.04 -31.06
C CYS A 56 -10.13 4.86 -30.66
N LEU A 57 -11.20 5.11 -29.91
CA LEU A 57 -12.18 4.09 -29.56
C LEU A 57 -12.90 3.56 -30.80
N GLU A 58 -13.40 4.44 -31.68
CA GLU A 58 -14.06 4.05 -32.94
C GLU A 58 -13.14 3.20 -33.85
N ASN A 59 -11.83 3.44 -33.77
CA ASN A 59 -10.82 2.71 -34.53
C ASN A 59 -10.23 1.50 -33.78
N ASN A 60 -10.82 1.09 -32.66
CA ASN A 60 -10.37 -0.02 -31.81
C ASN A 60 -8.89 0.09 -31.37
N LYS A 61 -8.41 1.32 -31.15
CA LYS A 61 -7.06 1.61 -30.64
C LYS A 61 -7.00 1.67 -29.13
N ILE A 62 -8.12 2.00 -28.49
CA ILE A 62 -8.29 2.03 -27.04
C ILE A 62 -9.63 1.39 -26.67
N THR A 63 -9.75 0.99 -25.42
CA THR A 63 -10.97 0.47 -24.79
C THR A 63 -11.90 1.60 -24.35
N GLN A 64 -13.16 1.27 -24.05
CA GLN A 64 -14.12 2.22 -23.47
C GLN A 64 -13.61 2.80 -22.14
N SER A 65 -12.94 1.98 -21.32
CA SER A 65 -12.38 2.40 -20.03
C SER A 65 -11.28 3.45 -20.23
N GLU A 66 -10.34 3.20 -21.15
CA GLU A 66 -9.27 4.15 -21.48
C GLU A 66 -9.82 5.45 -22.07
N ARG A 67 -10.86 5.39 -22.93
CA ARG A 67 -11.57 6.57 -23.42
C ARG A 67 -12.13 7.39 -22.26
N ASN A 68 -12.82 6.74 -21.32
CA ASN A 68 -13.50 7.43 -20.21
C ASN A 68 -12.55 8.25 -19.34
N GLN A 69 -11.27 7.88 -19.23
CA GLN A 69 -10.26 8.63 -18.47
C GLN A 69 -10.04 10.06 -18.99
N PHE A 70 -10.34 10.35 -20.27
CA PHE A 70 -10.26 11.69 -20.84
C PHE A 70 -11.51 12.55 -20.59
N HIS A 71 -12.59 11.94 -20.11
CA HIS A 71 -13.90 12.57 -19.96
C HIS A 71 -14.34 12.76 -18.50
N ILE A 72 -13.49 12.39 -17.55
CA ILE A 72 -13.72 12.58 -16.11
C ILE A 72 -12.61 13.45 -15.50
N SER A 73 -12.89 14.08 -14.36
CA SER A 73 -11.88 14.86 -13.64
C SER A 73 -10.81 13.96 -13.00
N VAL A 74 -9.66 14.53 -12.66
CA VAL A 74 -8.61 13.80 -11.91
C VAL A 74 -9.16 13.27 -10.59
N THR A 75 -9.91 14.10 -9.84
CA THR A 75 -10.56 13.69 -8.60
C THR A 75 -11.55 12.55 -8.81
N ALA A 76 -12.34 12.59 -9.88
CA ALA A 76 -13.24 11.49 -10.23
C ALA A 76 -12.47 10.19 -10.48
N MET A 77 -11.36 10.27 -11.21
CA MET A 77 -10.51 9.12 -11.51
C MET A 77 -9.85 8.54 -10.26
N GLU A 78 -9.39 9.39 -9.33
CA GLU A 78 -8.87 8.96 -8.03
C GLU A 78 -9.94 8.20 -7.22
N ILE A 79 -11.17 8.72 -7.19
CA ILE A 79 -12.30 8.08 -6.49
C ILE A 79 -12.63 6.72 -7.13
N VAL A 80 -12.80 6.66 -8.46
CA VAL A 80 -13.13 5.42 -9.18
C VAL A 80 -12.05 4.36 -8.93
N ARG A 81 -10.77 4.73 -9.06
CA ARG A 81 -9.66 3.81 -8.78
C ARG A 81 -9.65 3.33 -7.33
N ALA A 82 -9.98 4.18 -6.37
CA ALA A 82 -10.07 3.77 -4.97
C ALA A 82 -11.20 2.77 -4.74
N LEU A 83 -12.36 2.96 -5.37
CA LEU A 83 -13.52 2.07 -5.26
C LEU A 83 -13.32 0.72 -5.96
N GLU A 84 -12.67 0.70 -7.13
CA GLU A 84 -12.39 -0.52 -7.90
C GLU A 84 -11.22 -1.34 -7.32
N ASN A 85 -10.41 -0.74 -6.44
CA ASN A 85 -9.27 -1.40 -5.85
C ASN A 85 -9.69 -2.33 -4.70
N ASN A 86 -9.82 -3.63 -5.01
CA ASN A 86 -10.13 -4.70 -4.06
C ASN A 86 -9.14 -4.84 -2.88
N ALA A 87 -7.99 -4.16 -2.89
CA ALA A 87 -7.05 -4.16 -1.77
C ALA A 87 -7.53 -3.28 -0.60
N ILE A 88 -8.43 -2.32 -0.84
CA ILE A 88 -8.94 -1.42 0.19
C ILE A 88 -10.29 -1.94 0.69
N ASP A 89 -10.36 -2.29 1.97
CA ASP A 89 -11.61 -2.66 2.64
C ASP A 89 -12.61 -1.48 2.57
N PRO A 90 -13.79 -1.64 1.92
CA PRO A 90 -14.80 -0.58 1.84
C PRO A 90 -15.25 -0.07 3.21
N GLN A 91 -15.11 -0.87 4.27
CA GLN A 91 -15.37 -0.43 5.63
C GLN A 91 -14.44 0.68 6.08
N ARG A 92 -13.28 0.89 5.45
CA ARG A 92 -12.30 1.94 5.76
C ARG A 92 -12.49 3.21 4.94
N MET A 93 -13.38 3.18 3.95
CA MET A 93 -13.71 4.35 3.13
C MET A 93 -14.87 5.10 3.75
N VAL A 94 -14.81 6.43 3.73
CA VAL A 94 -15.84 7.31 4.28
C VAL A 94 -16.13 8.41 3.27
N ALA A 95 -17.42 8.72 3.08
CA ALA A 95 -17.86 9.77 2.17
C ALA A 95 -18.76 10.78 2.89
N PHE A 96 -18.48 12.06 2.66
CA PHE A 96 -19.28 13.19 3.13
C PHE A 96 -19.87 13.92 1.93
N PHE A 97 -21.19 14.01 1.91
CA PHE A 97 -21.95 14.73 0.90
C PHE A 97 -22.51 16.00 1.51
N ARG A 98 -22.38 17.12 0.79
CA ARG A 98 -23.02 18.39 1.13
C ARG A 98 -23.94 18.82 0.01
N GLU A 99 -25.19 19.13 0.36
CA GLU A 99 -26.17 19.78 -0.49
C GLU A 99 -26.42 21.20 0.03
N ILE A 100 -26.31 22.19 -0.86
CA ILE A 100 -26.60 23.59 -0.54
C ILE A 100 -27.98 23.91 -1.10
N GLU A 101 -28.98 24.07 -0.22
CA GLU A 101 -30.39 24.18 -0.63
C GLU A 101 -30.72 25.49 -1.35
N ASP A 102 -30.05 26.57 -0.94
CA ASP A 102 -30.25 27.93 -1.46
C ASP A 102 -29.19 28.34 -2.49
N ILE A 103 -28.53 27.36 -3.15
CA ILE A 103 -27.43 27.57 -4.10
C ILE A 103 -27.82 28.55 -5.23
N ASP A 104 -29.04 28.44 -5.73
CA ASP A 104 -29.55 29.31 -6.81
C ASP A 104 -29.88 30.72 -6.35
N LYS A 105 -30.02 30.93 -5.04
CA LYS A 105 -30.28 32.24 -4.45
C LYS A 105 -28.97 32.98 -4.18
N LEU A 106 -27.81 32.31 -4.21
CA LEU A 106 -26.51 32.93 -3.94
C LEU A 106 -26.11 33.92 -5.03
N ASP A 107 -25.25 34.88 -4.69
CA ASP A 107 -24.64 35.75 -5.69
C ASP A 107 -23.72 34.96 -6.63
N VAL A 108 -23.61 35.43 -7.88
CA VAL A 108 -22.86 34.74 -8.95
C VAL A 108 -21.41 34.45 -8.55
N LYS A 109 -20.76 35.37 -7.84
CA LYS A 109 -19.34 35.25 -7.44
C LYS A 109 -19.15 34.20 -6.35
N LEU A 110 -20.11 34.03 -5.43
CA LEU A 110 -20.08 32.98 -4.43
C LEU A 110 -20.48 31.63 -5.03
N LYS A 111 -21.51 31.60 -5.88
CA LYS A 111 -21.95 30.39 -6.59
C LYS A 111 -20.81 29.76 -7.39
N SER A 112 -20.06 30.57 -8.16
CA SER A 112 -18.93 30.10 -8.97
C SER A 112 -17.72 29.58 -8.17
N LYS A 113 -17.71 29.75 -6.84
CA LYS A 113 -16.69 29.17 -5.95
C LYS A 113 -17.13 27.86 -5.31
N LEU A 114 -18.42 27.55 -5.39
CA LEU A 114 -19.04 26.43 -4.69
C LEU A 114 -19.40 25.30 -5.64
N ILE A 115 -19.80 25.64 -6.87
CA ILE A 115 -20.14 24.68 -7.92
C ILE A 115 -19.61 25.17 -9.27
N ASP A 116 -19.31 24.21 -10.14
CA ASP A 116 -19.21 24.42 -11.57
C ASP A 116 -20.62 24.51 -12.16
N THR A 117 -20.80 25.34 -13.19
CA THR A 117 -22.13 25.67 -13.74
C THR A 117 -22.40 25.03 -15.10
N ASP A 118 -21.57 24.10 -15.56
CA ASP A 118 -21.78 23.40 -16.81
C ASP A 118 -22.59 22.10 -16.61
N ASP A 119 -23.52 21.84 -17.53
CA ASP A 119 -24.46 20.71 -17.45
C ASP A 119 -23.75 19.34 -17.45
N GLU A 120 -22.60 19.23 -18.13
CA GLU A 120 -21.82 17.99 -18.19
C GLU A 120 -21.25 17.64 -16.81
N THR A 121 -20.66 18.62 -16.12
CA THR A 121 -20.10 18.44 -14.77
C THR A 121 -21.17 18.05 -13.76
N GLU A 122 -22.39 18.58 -13.86
CA GLU A 122 -23.49 18.17 -12.98
C GLU A 122 -23.84 16.69 -13.17
N ILE A 123 -23.93 16.22 -14.43
CA ILE A 123 -24.18 14.82 -14.75
C ILE A 123 -23.06 13.93 -14.20
N LEU A 124 -21.79 14.28 -14.46
CA LEU A 124 -20.63 13.53 -13.99
C LEU A 124 -20.55 13.46 -12.46
N LEU A 125 -20.82 14.58 -11.78
CA LEU A 125 -20.84 14.65 -10.32
C LEU A 125 -21.92 13.72 -9.74
N ASN A 126 -23.11 13.71 -10.33
CA ASN A 126 -24.20 12.83 -9.89
C ASN A 126 -23.87 11.34 -10.11
N GLN A 127 -23.23 10.99 -11.23
CA GLN A 127 -22.74 9.62 -11.48
C GLN A 127 -21.73 9.17 -10.42
N ILE A 128 -20.76 10.01 -10.07
CA ILE A 128 -19.77 9.70 -9.03
C ILE A 128 -20.44 9.55 -7.66
N LYS A 129 -21.37 10.45 -7.30
CA LYS A 129 -22.12 10.34 -6.05
C LYS A 129 -22.87 9.01 -5.96
N LEU A 130 -23.53 8.59 -7.04
CA LEU A 130 -24.21 7.29 -7.10
C LEU A 130 -23.22 6.13 -6.94
N ASN A 131 -22.11 6.15 -7.67
CA ASN A 131 -21.08 5.11 -7.58
C ASN A 131 -20.53 4.97 -6.14
N ILE A 132 -20.26 6.09 -5.46
CA ILE A 132 -19.84 6.07 -4.05
C ILE A 132 -20.93 5.46 -3.17
N ARG A 133 -22.20 5.87 -3.36
CA ARG A 133 -23.34 5.39 -2.56
C ARG A 133 -23.59 3.89 -2.71
N GLU A 134 -23.36 3.34 -3.90
CA GLU A 134 -23.54 1.91 -4.20
C GLU A 134 -22.39 1.05 -3.64
N ASN A 135 -21.18 1.59 -3.53
CA ASN A 135 -19.99 0.84 -3.12
C ASN A 135 -19.57 1.02 -1.66
N LEU A 136 -20.07 2.03 -0.94
CA LEU A 136 -19.74 2.26 0.48
C LEU A 136 -20.83 1.74 1.44
N PRO A 137 -20.47 1.27 2.64
CA PRO A 137 -21.44 0.98 3.69
C PRO A 137 -22.22 2.23 4.11
N LEU A 138 -23.52 2.09 4.42
CA LEU A 138 -24.39 3.20 4.84
C LEU A 138 -23.84 3.96 6.05
N ASP A 139 -23.26 3.27 7.03
CA ASP A 139 -22.67 3.87 8.24
C ASP A 139 -21.44 4.73 7.95
N ASN A 140 -20.90 4.67 6.73
CA ASN A 140 -19.76 5.45 6.27
C ASN A 140 -20.18 6.54 5.26
N GLN A 141 -21.48 6.75 5.08
CA GLN A 141 -22.02 7.79 4.20
C GLN A 141 -22.74 8.86 5.02
N PHE A 142 -22.23 10.09 4.97
CA PHE A 142 -22.77 11.21 5.72
C PHE A 142 -23.35 12.24 4.77
N ASN A 143 -24.64 12.54 4.92
CA ASN A 143 -25.32 13.56 4.11
C ASN A 143 -25.61 14.79 4.97
N HIS A 144 -25.19 15.95 4.49
CA HIS A 144 -25.41 17.23 5.11
C HIS A 144 -26.17 18.14 4.15
N GLN A 145 -27.16 18.84 4.69
CA GLN A 145 -27.90 19.90 4.00
C GLN A 145 -27.65 21.21 4.73
N VAL A 146 -27.54 22.31 3.98
CA VAL A 146 -27.26 23.62 4.54
C VAL A 146 -27.87 24.74 3.69
N ASN A 147 -28.48 25.71 4.34
CA ASN A 147 -28.78 27.02 3.75
C ASN A 147 -27.57 27.93 3.94
N TRP A 148 -26.85 28.16 2.84
CA TRP A 148 -25.56 28.84 2.85
C TRP A 148 -25.65 30.34 3.15
N LYS A 149 -26.80 30.98 2.96
CA LYS A 149 -26.99 32.37 3.39
C LYS A 149 -27.15 32.49 4.90
N ASP A 150 -27.72 31.49 5.55
CA ASP A 150 -27.96 31.51 6.98
C ASP A 150 -26.62 31.27 7.71
N VAL A 151 -26.22 32.23 8.54
CA VAL A 151 -24.99 32.14 9.32
C VAL A 151 -25.12 31.07 10.41
N SER A 152 -26.29 30.96 11.03
CA SER A 152 -26.55 29.98 12.08
C SER A 152 -26.55 28.57 11.49
N ASP A 153 -27.30 28.35 10.40
CA ASP A 153 -27.38 27.04 9.76
C ASP A 153 -26.01 26.55 9.27
N ARG A 154 -25.18 27.46 8.74
CA ARG A 154 -23.78 27.12 8.41
C ARG A 154 -22.94 26.74 9.62
N ALA A 155 -23.11 27.44 10.75
CA ALA A 155 -22.38 27.11 11.98
C ALA A 155 -22.81 25.73 12.53
N ASP A 156 -24.11 25.45 12.48
CA ASP A 156 -24.69 24.17 12.88
C ASP A 156 -24.22 23.03 11.97
N TYR A 157 -24.23 23.25 10.64
CA TYR A 157 -23.66 22.33 9.65
C TYR A 157 -22.19 22.02 9.94
N LEU A 158 -21.35 23.03 10.15
CA LEU A 158 -19.92 22.84 10.41
C LEU A 158 -19.69 22.07 11.72
N THR A 159 -20.47 22.36 12.76
CA THR A 159 -20.40 21.65 14.04
C THR A 159 -20.79 20.18 13.88
N LYS A 160 -21.84 19.92 13.12
CA LYS A 160 -22.28 18.55 12.80
C LYS A 160 -21.24 17.80 11.98
N PHE A 161 -20.74 18.41 10.90
CA PHE A 161 -19.69 17.82 10.07
C PHE A 161 -18.42 17.49 10.88
N GLN A 162 -18.00 18.39 11.77
CA GLN A 162 -16.86 18.14 12.66
C GLN A 162 -17.09 16.97 13.59
N THR A 163 -18.28 16.88 14.19
CA THR A 163 -18.67 15.76 15.06
C THR A 163 -18.68 14.44 14.28
N ASP A 164 -19.38 14.40 13.15
CA ASP A 164 -19.51 13.22 12.30
C ASP A 164 -18.13 12.75 11.79
N PHE A 165 -17.27 13.69 11.37
CA PHE A 165 -15.90 13.41 10.97
C PHE A 165 -15.05 12.86 12.11
N TYR A 166 -15.10 13.47 13.29
CA TYR A 166 -14.33 13.01 14.44
C TYR A 166 -14.77 11.60 14.85
N ASP A 167 -16.08 11.38 14.98
CA ASP A 167 -16.64 10.12 15.45
C ASP A 167 -16.36 8.98 14.47
N VAL A 168 -16.50 9.21 13.17
CA VAL A 168 -16.20 8.16 12.19
C VAL A 168 -14.72 7.83 12.14
N ILE A 169 -13.83 8.82 12.14
CA ILE A 169 -12.39 8.56 12.11
C ILE A 169 -11.95 7.87 13.39
N LYS A 170 -12.46 8.29 14.55
CA LYS A 170 -12.21 7.59 15.82
C LYS A 170 -12.69 6.14 15.76
N ARG A 171 -13.91 5.90 15.28
CA ARG A 171 -14.47 4.54 15.11
C ARG A 171 -13.62 3.70 14.17
N GLN A 172 -13.10 4.27 13.07
CA GLN A 172 -12.20 3.58 12.16
C GLN A 172 -10.88 3.21 12.81
N ILE A 173 -10.30 4.13 13.60
CA ILE A 173 -9.07 3.88 14.35
C ILE A 173 -9.31 2.79 15.40
N ASP A 174 -10.38 2.88 16.19
CA ASP A 174 -10.72 1.89 17.20
C ASP A 174 -10.98 0.51 16.56
N TYR A 175 -11.69 0.47 15.43
CA TYR A 175 -11.90 -0.74 14.65
C TYR A 175 -10.59 -1.32 14.10
N TYR A 176 -9.71 -0.48 13.57
CA TYR A 176 -8.39 -0.91 13.13
C TYR A 176 -7.58 -1.42 14.31
N MET A 177 -7.51 -0.72 15.42
CA MET A 177 -6.79 -1.14 16.62
C MET A 177 -7.33 -2.44 17.23
N THR A 178 -8.62 -2.70 17.11
CA THR A 178 -9.24 -3.96 17.58
C THR A 178 -9.07 -5.12 16.60
N LYS A 179 -9.05 -4.86 15.28
CA LYS A 179 -8.74 -5.86 14.24
C LYS A 179 -7.23 -6.11 14.05
N VAL A 180 -6.39 -5.13 14.38
CA VAL A 180 -4.93 -5.25 14.51
C VAL A 180 -4.64 -5.89 15.87
N GLN A 181 -5.09 -7.14 16.03
CA GLN A 181 -4.47 -8.00 17.02
C GLN A 181 -3.02 -8.26 16.58
N ALA A 182 -2.11 -8.46 17.53
CA ALA A 182 -0.66 -8.69 17.39
C ALA A 182 -0.22 -9.61 16.21
N LYS A 183 -1.13 -10.43 15.70
CA LYS A 183 -0.97 -11.20 14.47
C LYS A 183 -0.59 -10.34 13.25
N HIS A 184 -1.22 -9.19 13.00
CA HIS A 184 -0.91 -8.39 11.80
C HIS A 184 0.49 -7.76 11.84
N VAL A 185 0.92 -7.23 12.97
CA VAL A 185 2.28 -6.67 13.12
C VAL A 185 3.35 -7.74 12.91
N LEU A 186 3.14 -8.94 13.46
CA LEU A 186 4.02 -10.07 13.23
C LEU A 186 4.01 -10.52 11.75
N TYR A 187 2.84 -10.57 11.11
CA TYR A 187 2.75 -10.91 9.70
C TYR A 187 3.45 -9.88 8.82
N ASP A 188 3.29 -8.59 9.09
CA ASP A 188 3.97 -7.52 8.37
C ASP A 188 5.49 -7.62 8.54
N GLU A 189 5.97 -7.88 9.76
CA GLU A 189 7.40 -8.11 10.02
C GLU A 189 7.94 -9.35 9.27
N ILE A 190 7.19 -10.46 9.29
CA ILE A 190 7.56 -11.68 8.55
C ILE A 190 7.59 -11.41 7.05
N LEU A 191 6.62 -10.66 6.53
CA LEU A 191 6.53 -10.29 5.11
C LEU A 191 7.71 -9.40 4.70
N GLU A 192 8.08 -8.40 5.51
CA GLU A 192 9.25 -7.55 5.25
C GLU A 192 10.54 -8.38 5.14
N HIS A 193 10.77 -9.33 6.05
CA HIS A 193 11.92 -10.22 5.97
C HIS A 193 11.87 -11.16 4.75
N ALA A 194 10.69 -11.62 4.35
CA ALA A 194 10.52 -12.42 3.14
C ALA A 194 10.78 -11.61 1.85
N ILE A 195 10.32 -10.36 1.79
CA ILE A 195 10.61 -9.44 0.70
C ILE A 195 12.12 -9.17 0.63
N GLN A 196 12.77 -8.92 1.76
CA GLN A 196 14.23 -8.74 1.81
C GLN A 196 14.98 -9.95 1.27
N CYS A 197 14.54 -11.17 1.60
CA CYS A 197 15.11 -12.39 1.02
C CYS A 197 14.98 -12.41 -0.50
N ARG A 198 13.78 -12.12 -1.01
CA ARG A 198 13.52 -12.09 -2.45
C ARG A 198 14.45 -11.10 -3.16
N THR A 199 14.51 -9.86 -2.68
CA THR A 199 15.37 -8.80 -3.25
C THR A 199 16.84 -9.20 -3.26
N LEU A 200 17.35 -9.80 -2.17
CA LEU A 200 18.74 -10.25 -2.09
C LEU A 200 19.05 -11.40 -3.05
N ASN A 201 18.06 -12.19 -3.42
CA ASN A 201 18.21 -13.33 -4.33
C ASN A 201 18.13 -12.94 -5.81
N GLU A 202 17.48 -11.81 -6.17
CA GLU A 202 17.40 -11.32 -7.56
C GLU A 202 18.78 -11.05 -8.19
N HIS A 203 19.79 -10.75 -7.37
CA HIS A 203 21.16 -10.49 -7.80
C HIS A 203 22.17 -11.50 -7.24
N PHE A 204 21.73 -12.68 -6.82
CA PHE A 204 22.63 -13.68 -6.25
C PHE A 204 23.43 -14.40 -7.33
N PHE A 205 24.76 -14.32 -7.23
CA PHE A 205 25.71 -15.07 -8.06
C PHE A 205 26.35 -16.20 -7.24
N SER A 206 26.44 -17.40 -7.83
CA SER A 206 26.80 -18.68 -7.19
C SER A 206 27.84 -18.60 -6.05
N ARG A 207 27.60 -19.37 -4.99
CA ARG A 207 28.47 -19.59 -3.82
C ARG A 207 28.41 -21.04 -3.34
N ASP A 208 28.46 -21.98 -4.28
CA ASP A 208 28.15 -23.40 -4.03
C ASP A 208 29.00 -24.03 -2.92
N GLU A 209 30.29 -23.69 -2.84
CA GLU A 209 31.19 -24.22 -1.78
C GLU A 209 30.72 -23.83 -0.36
N ILE A 210 30.24 -22.58 -0.17
CA ILE A 210 29.77 -22.11 1.13
C ILE A 210 28.40 -22.74 1.43
N LEU A 211 27.52 -22.82 0.44
CA LEU A 211 26.21 -23.43 0.59
C LEU A 211 26.30 -24.91 0.95
N GLU A 212 27.25 -25.65 0.37
CA GLU A 212 27.49 -27.06 0.73
C GLU A 212 28.04 -27.22 2.16
N LYS A 213 28.90 -26.30 2.63
CA LYS A 213 29.33 -26.30 4.04
C LYS A 213 28.17 -26.05 5.00
N VAL A 214 27.28 -25.10 4.67
CA VAL A 214 26.08 -24.82 5.47
C VAL A 214 25.12 -26.01 5.42
N ARG A 215 24.92 -26.63 4.26
CA ARG A 215 24.11 -27.84 4.12
C ARG A 215 24.63 -28.98 4.99
N ALA A 216 25.94 -29.25 4.95
CA ALA A 216 26.56 -30.27 5.78
C ALA A 216 26.36 -30.00 7.26
N PHE A 217 26.43 -28.73 7.68
CA PHE A 217 26.14 -28.32 9.06
C PHE A 217 24.65 -28.54 9.42
N VAL A 218 23.72 -28.06 8.60
CA VAL A 218 22.26 -28.15 8.84
C VAL A 218 21.79 -29.61 8.96
N LEU A 219 22.46 -30.54 8.27
CA LEU A 219 22.16 -31.97 8.30
C LEU A 219 22.96 -32.75 9.37
N SER A 220 23.76 -32.08 10.19
CA SER A 220 24.58 -32.70 11.22
C SER A 220 23.95 -32.61 12.61
N ASP A 221 24.42 -33.42 13.55
CA ASP A 221 23.99 -33.41 14.96
C ASP A 221 24.71 -32.34 15.82
N VAL A 222 25.30 -31.32 15.19
CA VAL A 222 26.05 -30.28 15.89
C VAL A 222 25.08 -29.32 16.60
N SER A 223 25.24 -29.16 17.91
CA SER A 223 24.39 -28.30 18.76
C SER A 223 24.85 -26.84 18.84
N GLN A 224 26.00 -26.50 18.26
CA GLN A 224 26.54 -25.15 18.25
C GLN A 224 26.04 -24.34 17.03
N PRO A 225 25.80 -23.02 17.16
CA PRO A 225 25.41 -22.18 16.02
C PRO A 225 26.49 -22.18 14.92
N CYS A 226 26.06 -22.17 13.65
CA CYS A 226 26.95 -21.91 12.52
C CYS A 226 27.07 -20.40 12.28
N MET A 227 28.30 -19.91 12.14
CA MET A 227 28.59 -18.50 11.89
C MET A 227 29.16 -18.30 10.49
N ILE A 228 28.52 -17.42 9.71
CA ILE A 228 29.03 -16.94 8.42
C ILE A 228 29.66 -15.56 8.66
N PHE A 229 30.99 -15.47 8.61
CA PHE A 229 31.72 -14.23 8.85
C PHE A 229 32.56 -13.81 7.64
N GLY A 230 32.84 -12.52 7.55
CA GLY A 230 33.54 -11.92 6.42
C GLY A 230 33.45 -10.40 6.45
N LYS A 231 34.28 -9.72 5.65
CA LYS A 231 34.31 -8.25 5.56
C LYS A 231 32.93 -7.68 5.24
N SER A 232 32.66 -6.44 5.64
CA SER A 232 31.44 -5.75 5.23
C SER A 232 31.32 -5.74 3.69
N GLY A 233 30.11 -5.94 3.17
CA GLY A 233 29.87 -6.06 1.72
C GLY A 233 30.29 -7.40 1.08
N SER A 234 30.78 -8.39 1.83
CA SER A 234 31.20 -9.68 1.24
C SER A 234 30.04 -10.60 0.79
N GLY A 235 28.79 -10.15 0.88
CA GLY A 235 27.60 -10.90 0.46
C GLY A 235 27.04 -11.90 1.49
N LYS A 236 27.30 -11.70 2.79
CA LYS A 236 26.80 -12.60 3.87
C LYS A 236 25.27 -12.68 3.88
N SER A 237 24.59 -11.53 3.88
CA SER A 237 23.13 -11.45 3.86
C SER A 237 22.52 -12.10 2.61
N SER A 238 23.19 -12.00 1.46
CA SER A 238 22.77 -12.68 0.23
C SER A 238 22.92 -14.21 0.32
N ILE A 239 23.99 -14.72 0.95
CA ILE A 239 24.12 -16.16 1.23
C ILE A 239 22.99 -16.61 2.16
N MET A 240 22.67 -15.80 3.17
CA MET A 240 21.60 -16.08 4.12
C MET A 240 20.22 -16.15 3.46
N ALA A 241 19.91 -15.19 2.59
CA ALA A 241 18.72 -15.20 1.76
C ALA A 241 18.68 -16.40 0.81
N GLN A 242 19.82 -16.86 0.30
CA GLN A 242 19.86 -18.02 -0.58
C GLN A 242 19.64 -19.34 0.17
N ILE A 243 20.05 -19.42 1.45
CA ILE A 243 19.78 -20.58 2.31
C ILE A 243 18.27 -20.78 2.48
N THR A 244 17.48 -19.72 2.65
CA THR A 244 16.02 -19.86 2.85
C THR A 244 15.31 -20.52 1.65
N ILE A 245 15.84 -20.35 0.44
CA ILE A 245 15.32 -21.02 -0.77
C ILE A 245 15.79 -22.47 -0.83
N LYS A 246 17.09 -22.72 -0.60
CA LYS A 246 17.69 -24.03 -0.84
C LYS A 246 17.46 -25.05 0.26
N VAL A 247 17.26 -24.60 1.50
CA VAL A 247 17.27 -25.48 2.67
C VAL A 247 16.19 -26.54 2.61
N LEU A 248 15.01 -26.23 2.05
CA LEU A 248 13.93 -27.19 1.87
C LEU A 248 14.31 -28.35 0.94
N GLU A 249 15.19 -28.11 -0.04
CA GLU A 249 15.71 -29.15 -0.97
C GLU A 249 16.65 -30.13 -0.26
N TRP A 250 17.18 -29.78 0.91
CA TRP A 250 18.14 -30.61 1.64
C TRP A 250 17.48 -31.71 2.46
N PHE A 251 16.17 -31.60 2.73
CA PHE A 251 15.42 -32.54 3.56
C PHE A 251 14.52 -33.44 2.70
N ARG A 252 14.38 -34.70 3.13
CA ARG A 252 13.47 -35.66 2.47
C ARG A 252 12.00 -35.29 2.61
N ASN A 253 11.64 -34.63 3.71
CA ASN A 253 10.31 -34.12 3.97
C ASN A 253 10.36 -32.61 4.19
N PRO A 254 10.21 -31.80 3.13
CA PRO A 254 10.26 -30.34 3.26
C PRO A 254 9.16 -29.77 4.15
N SER A 255 8.01 -30.46 4.27
CA SER A 255 6.88 -30.00 5.07
C SER A 255 7.12 -30.07 6.58
N SER A 256 8.15 -30.79 7.02
CA SER A 256 8.56 -30.85 8.44
C SER A 256 9.71 -29.89 8.76
N VAL A 257 9.96 -28.89 7.91
CA VAL A 257 11.04 -27.91 8.08
C VAL A 257 10.42 -26.52 8.13
N SER A 258 10.62 -25.83 9.26
CA SER A 258 10.22 -24.44 9.43
C SER A 258 11.44 -23.54 9.47
N ILE A 259 11.37 -22.40 8.78
CA ILE A 259 12.47 -21.42 8.71
C ILE A 259 11.96 -20.11 9.27
N ILE A 260 12.72 -19.55 10.21
CA ILE A 260 12.49 -18.19 10.72
C ILE A 260 13.75 -17.38 10.45
N ILE A 261 13.61 -16.30 9.69
CA ILE A 261 14.69 -15.37 9.39
C ILE A 261 14.40 -13.99 10.00
N ARG A 262 15.44 -13.35 10.54
CA ARG A 262 15.44 -11.95 10.98
C ARG A 262 16.68 -11.25 10.48
N PHE A 263 16.49 -10.19 9.69
CA PHE A 263 17.54 -9.23 9.35
C PHE A 263 17.57 -8.14 10.43
N LEU A 264 18.56 -8.19 11.33
CA LEU A 264 18.63 -7.28 12.46
C LEU A 264 19.02 -5.87 11.99
N GLY A 265 18.38 -4.85 12.56
CA GLY A 265 18.60 -3.43 12.20
C GLY A 265 17.89 -2.95 10.92
N VAL A 266 17.16 -3.79 10.20
CA VAL A 266 16.46 -3.41 8.95
C VAL A 266 15.04 -2.89 9.21
N THR A 267 14.35 -3.39 10.23
CA THR A 267 12.99 -2.99 10.60
C THR A 267 12.97 -2.26 11.96
N PRO A 268 11.99 -1.38 12.27
CA PRO A 268 11.87 -0.75 13.59
C PRO A 268 11.66 -1.74 14.75
N LEU A 269 11.21 -2.96 14.45
CA LEU A 269 11.08 -4.06 15.41
C LEU A 269 12.41 -4.80 15.62
N SER A 270 13.46 -4.46 14.88
CA SER A 270 14.79 -5.06 14.97
C SER A 270 15.87 -4.15 15.55
N SER A 271 15.48 -3.04 16.18
CA SER A 271 16.38 -2.03 16.78
C SER A 271 16.75 -2.28 18.25
N ASP A 272 16.08 -3.22 18.93
CA ASP A 272 16.36 -3.65 20.32
C ASP A 272 16.23 -5.18 20.35
N ILE A 273 17.17 -5.90 20.98
CA ILE A 273 17.21 -7.36 21.03
C ILE A 273 15.91 -7.99 21.57
N ARG A 274 15.16 -7.29 22.40
CA ARG A 274 13.89 -7.80 22.95
C ARG A 274 12.81 -8.01 21.89
N ARG A 275 12.68 -7.08 20.94
CA ARG A 275 11.58 -7.10 19.96
C ARG A 275 11.70 -8.26 18.95
N PRO A 276 12.87 -8.55 18.34
CA PRO A 276 13.05 -9.75 17.51
C PRO A 276 12.80 -11.02 18.30
N LEU A 277 13.24 -11.10 19.56
CA LEU A 277 13.00 -12.27 20.40
C LEU A 277 11.50 -12.50 20.65
N MET A 278 10.75 -11.45 20.98
CA MET A 278 9.29 -11.52 21.12
C MET A 278 8.63 -12.01 19.83
N SER A 279 9.00 -11.42 18.69
CA SER A 279 8.49 -11.77 17.37
C SER A 279 8.77 -13.22 16.98
N ILE A 280 9.99 -13.70 17.23
CA ILE A 280 10.38 -15.11 16.99
C ILE A 280 9.57 -16.05 17.88
N ILE A 281 9.42 -15.75 19.17
CA ILE A 281 8.61 -16.55 20.10
C ILE A 281 7.17 -16.65 19.58
N GLN A 282 6.57 -15.53 19.19
CA GLN A 282 5.22 -15.52 18.64
C GLN A 282 5.11 -16.33 17.34
N GLN A 283 6.09 -16.21 16.43
CA GLN A 283 6.12 -16.98 15.19
C GLN A 283 6.26 -18.49 15.44
N ILE A 284 7.11 -18.92 16.38
CA ILE A 284 7.23 -20.33 16.79
C ILE A 284 5.89 -20.86 17.33
N CYS A 285 5.23 -20.10 18.21
CA CYS A 285 3.92 -20.46 18.75
C CYS A 285 2.87 -20.65 17.64
N ILE A 286 2.88 -19.81 16.60
CA ILE A 286 1.96 -19.94 15.47
C ILE A 286 2.28 -21.18 14.64
N LEU A 287 3.55 -21.37 14.26
CA LEU A 287 4.00 -22.47 13.39
C LEU A 287 3.70 -23.84 14.00
N TYR A 288 3.93 -24.00 15.30
CA TYR A 288 3.77 -25.27 16.00
C TYR A 288 2.50 -25.36 16.86
N HIS A 289 1.61 -24.36 16.77
CA HIS A 289 0.39 -24.27 17.56
C HIS A 289 0.62 -24.41 19.08
N LEU A 290 1.71 -23.82 19.56
CA LEU A 290 2.13 -23.84 20.96
C LEU A 290 1.60 -22.60 21.70
N ALA A 291 1.48 -22.71 23.03
CA ALA A 291 1.22 -21.58 23.91
C ALA A 291 2.46 -21.32 24.78
N PRO A 292 2.93 -20.07 24.90
CA PRO A 292 4.05 -19.75 25.78
C PRO A 292 3.64 -19.93 27.24
N LEU A 293 4.59 -20.30 28.11
CA LEU A 293 4.36 -20.48 29.55
C LEU A 293 3.78 -19.23 30.24
N SER A 294 4.11 -18.06 29.71
CA SER A 294 3.57 -16.75 30.11
C SER A 294 3.27 -15.93 28.87
N PRO A 295 2.24 -15.07 28.88
CA PRO A 295 1.96 -14.17 27.77
C PRO A 295 3.13 -13.21 27.57
N VAL A 296 3.64 -13.16 26.34
CA VAL A 296 4.69 -12.21 25.94
C VAL A 296 4.04 -10.83 25.80
N GLN A 297 4.51 -9.87 26.59
CA GLN A 297 4.03 -8.48 26.64
C GLN A 297 5.21 -7.51 26.47
N ASP A 298 4.93 -6.24 26.17
CA ASP A 298 5.99 -5.23 25.98
C ASP A 298 6.84 -4.98 27.24
N SER A 299 6.28 -5.30 28.42
CA SER A 299 6.95 -5.25 29.71
C SER A 299 7.85 -6.46 30.01
N THR A 300 7.78 -7.53 29.20
CA THR A 300 8.57 -8.75 29.42
C THR A 300 10.06 -8.47 29.26
N THR A 301 10.85 -8.95 30.21
CA THR A 301 12.30 -8.75 30.27
C THR A 301 13.04 -9.72 29.36
N THR A 302 14.28 -9.41 28.98
CA THR A 302 15.10 -10.27 28.12
C THR A 302 15.35 -11.66 28.74
N GLU A 303 15.53 -11.76 30.05
CA GLU A 303 15.74 -13.04 30.75
C GLU A 303 14.47 -13.91 30.75
N GLU A 304 13.29 -13.29 30.89
CA GLU A 304 12.02 -13.99 30.75
C GLU A 304 11.82 -14.49 29.31
N LEU A 305 12.14 -13.68 28.30
CA LEU A 305 12.06 -14.09 26.89
C LEU A 305 12.98 -15.28 26.59
N LYS A 306 14.22 -15.27 27.11
CA LYS A 306 15.14 -16.42 26.99
C LYS A 306 14.53 -17.69 27.59
N THR A 307 13.96 -17.57 28.79
CA THR A 307 13.32 -18.70 29.48
C THR A 307 12.13 -19.23 28.70
N ILE A 308 11.27 -18.35 28.17
CA ILE A 308 10.13 -18.73 27.34
C ILE A 308 10.61 -19.45 26.06
N LEU A 309 11.61 -18.90 25.37
CA LEU A 309 12.14 -19.47 24.14
C LEU A 309 12.76 -20.86 24.35
N GLN A 310 13.56 -21.04 25.41
CA GLN A 310 14.12 -22.34 25.77
C GLN A 310 13.03 -23.39 26.02
N ASN A 311 11.96 -23.02 26.71
CA ASN A 311 10.84 -23.91 26.96
C ASN A 311 10.04 -24.25 25.70
N LEU A 312 9.96 -23.33 24.74
CA LEU A 312 9.32 -23.59 23.45
C LEU A 312 10.14 -24.56 22.60
N PHE A 313 11.47 -24.43 22.58
CA PHE A 313 12.32 -25.38 21.85
C PHE A 313 12.15 -26.83 22.33
N MET A 314 11.92 -27.03 23.62
CA MET A 314 11.65 -28.37 24.18
C MET A 314 10.29 -28.95 23.80
N GLN A 315 9.37 -28.12 23.28
CA GLN A 315 8.02 -28.52 22.87
C GLN A 315 7.89 -28.74 21.36
N ILE A 316 8.90 -28.36 20.57
CA ILE A 316 8.90 -28.62 19.13
C ILE A 316 8.94 -30.14 18.91
N PRO A 317 8.03 -30.71 18.08
CA PRO A 317 8.03 -32.14 17.83
C PRO A 317 9.37 -32.64 17.29
N ILE A 318 9.84 -33.79 17.75
CA ILE A 318 11.12 -34.39 17.31
C ILE A 318 11.13 -34.68 15.79
N SER A 319 9.95 -34.84 15.18
CA SER A 319 9.78 -35.01 13.73
C SER A 319 9.93 -33.72 12.92
N GLU A 320 9.96 -32.57 13.58
CA GLU A 320 10.03 -31.24 12.97
C GLU A 320 11.43 -30.64 13.12
N GLN A 321 11.87 -29.89 12.12
CA GLN A 321 13.14 -29.17 12.14
C GLN A 321 12.86 -27.67 12.09
N LEU A 322 13.26 -26.94 13.14
CA LEU A 322 13.25 -25.48 13.14
C LEU A 322 14.64 -24.94 12.78
N ILE A 323 14.71 -24.03 11.82
CA ILE A 323 15.94 -23.36 11.39
C ILE A 323 15.79 -21.86 11.65
N LEU A 324 16.66 -21.34 12.51
CA LEU A 324 16.71 -19.92 12.85
C LEU A 324 17.88 -19.25 12.14
N LEU A 325 17.60 -18.17 11.44
CA LEU A 325 18.55 -17.39 10.65
C LEU A 325 18.56 -15.94 11.15
N PHE A 326 19.68 -15.50 11.69
CA PHE A 326 19.93 -14.11 12.10
C PHE A 326 21.01 -13.43 11.26
N ASP A 327 20.65 -12.39 10.52
CA ASP A 327 21.60 -11.55 9.79
C ASP A 327 21.95 -10.29 10.57
N SER A 328 23.19 -9.81 10.42
CA SER A 328 23.68 -8.55 11.03
C SER A 328 23.70 -8.55 12.58
N ILE A 329 24.21 -9.63 13.18
CA ILE A 329 24.58 -9.66 14.60
C ILE A 329 25.93 -8.94 14.77
N ASP A 330 25.94 -7.83 15.51
CA ASP A 330 27.14 -7.09 15.91
C ASP A 330 27.67 -7.51 17.29
#